data_AF-A0AB34YHL9-F1
#
_entry.id   AF-A0AB34YHL9-F1
#
_cell.length_a   1.000
_cell.length_b   1.000
_cell.length_c   1.000
_cell.angle_alpha   90.00
_cell.angle_beta   90.00
_cell.angle_gamma   90.00
#
_symmetry.space_group_name_H-M   'P 1'
#
loop_
_entity.id
_entity.type
_entity.pdbx_description
1 polymer ?
#
loop_
_entity_poly.entity_id
_entity_poly.type
_entity_poly.pdbx_seq_one_letter_code
_entity_poly.pdbx_strand_id
1 'polypeptide(L)'
;MIGIDTNVLVRYLAQDDEAQSAAASRIIDGLSTELLGYISQVVLVETVWVFVRSYKVPRAALVEVIEMLLRTRELVIEGADVGYLALATFRSSNADFSDALIAHGGRLAGYRKR
;
A
#
# COMPACT_ATOMS: atom_id res chain seq x y z
N MET A 1 -11.78 -14.15 -1.89
CA MET A 1 -11.01 -12.89 -1.97
C MET A 1 -11.84 -11.78 -1.35
N ILE A 2 -11.22 -10.87 -0.58
CA ILE A 2 -11.88 -9.72 0.06
C ILE A 2 -11.14 -8.44 -0.36
N GLY A 3 -11.87 -7.42 -0.81
CA GLY A 3 -11.28 -6.10 -1.08
C GLY A 3 -11.00 -5.36 0.23
N ILE A 4 -9.78 -4.85 0.40
CA ILE A 4 -9.35 -4.10 1.58
C ILE A 4 -9.34 -2.62 1.22
N ASP A 5 -10.14 -1.83 1.94
CA ASP A 5 -10.19 -0.38 1.82
C ASP A 5 -9.06 0.30 2.62
N THR A 6 -8.71 1.53 2.25
CA THR A 6 -7.70 2.37 2.91
C THR A 6 -7.98 2.50 4.40
N ASN A 7 -9.24 2.68 4.80
CA ASN A 7 -9.58 2.83 6.22
C ASN A 7 -9.24 1.56 7.03
N VAL A 8 -9.52 0.37 6.49
CA VAL A 8 -9.17 -0.90 7.15
C VAL A 8 -7.65 -1.02 7.27
N LEU A 9 -6.92 -0.73 6.19
CA LEU A 9 -5.48 -0.85 6.16
C LEU A 9 -4.79 0.15 7.10
N VAL A 10 -5.26 1.40 7.14
CA VAL A 10 -4.76 2.42 8.06
C VAL A 10 -5.00 2.03 9.51
N ARG A 11 -6.20 1.57 9.88
CA ARG A 11 -6.50 1.13 11.25
C ARG A 11 -5.63 -0.06 11.66
N TYR A 12 -5.41 -1.00 10.74
CA TYR A 12 -4.53 -2.13 10.99
C TYR A 12 -3.07 -1.70 11.22
N LEU A 13 -2.55 -0.78 10.40
CA LEU A 13 -1.14 -0.39 10.46
C LEU A 13 -0.85 0.63 11.57
N ALA A 14 -1.76 1.57 11.82
CA ALA A 14 -1.56 2.66 12.79
C ALA A 14 -1.97 2.29 14.22
N GLN A 15 -2.90 1.34 14.38
CA GLN A 15 -3.43 0.91 15.69
C GLN A 15 -3.89 2.10 16.56
N ASP A 16 -4.59 3.06 15.95
CA ASP A 16 -4.86 4.39 16.53
C ASP A 16 -6.29 4.56 17.10
N ASP A 17 -7.16 3.59 16.86
CA ASP A 17 -8.51 3.48 17.43
C ASP A 17 -8.70 2.05 17.93
N GLU A 18 -8.83 1.84 19.23
CA GLU A 18 -8.85 0.49 19.83
C GLU A 18 -9.90 -0.44 19.19
N ALA A 19 -11.13 0.05 19.02
CA ALA A 19 -12.23 -0.76 18.50
C ALA A 19 -12.08 -1.03 16.99
N GLN A 20 -11.75 0.00 16.21
CA GLN A 20 -11.59 -0.12 14.76
C GLN A 20 -10.32 -0.90 14.40
N SER A 21 -9.24 -0.74 15.16
CA SER A 21 -7.98 -1.46 14.93
C SER A 21 -8.12 -2.93 15.28
N ALA A 22 -8.85 -3.27 16.35
CA ALA A 22 -9.19 -4.67 16.65
C ALA A 22 -10.07 -5.30 15.57
N ALA A 23 -10.98 -4.53 14.95
CA ALA A 23 -11.78 -5.00 13.82
C ALA A 23 -10.94 -5.20 12.56
N ALA A 24 -10.07 -4.24 12.23
CA ALA A 24 -9.17 -4.32 11.10
C ALA A 24 -8.17 -5.48 11.23
N SER A 25 -7.61 -5.69 12.42
CA SER A 25 -6.70 -6.80 12.70
C SER A 25 -7.38 -8.15 12.51
N ARG A 26 -8.63 -8.31 12.96
CA ARG A 26 -9.41 -9.53 12.67
C ARG A 26 -9.61 -9.79 11.18
N ILE A 27 -9.73 -8.75 10.36
CA ILE A 27 -9.85 -8.89 8.90
C ILE A 27 -8.51 -9.32 8.30
N ILE A 28 -7.42 -8.62 8.62
CA ILE A 28 -6.11 -8.86 8.01
C ILE A 28 -5.48 -10.17 8.52
N ASP A 29 -5.52 -10.43 9.82
CA ASP A 29 -4.96 -11.63 10.45
C ASP A 29 -5.81 -12.88 10.15
N GLY A 30 -7.06 -12.69 9.71
CA GLY A 30 -7.95 -13.76 9.25
C GLY A 30 -7.73 -14.18 7.80
N LEU A 31 -6.85 -13.50 7.05
CA LEU A 31 -6.51 -13.88 5.69
C LEU A 31 -5.66 -15.16 5.67
N SER A 32 -5.80 -15.94 4.60
CA SER A 32 -5.07 -17.20 4.42
C SER A 32 -4.88 -17.51 2.93
N THR A 33 -4.23 -18.63 2.63
CA THR A 33 -4.09 -19.14 1.25
C THR A 33 -5.44 -19.45 0.58
N GLU A 34 -6.50 -19.68 1.36
CA GLU A 34 -7.87 -19.93 0.89
C GLU A 34 -8.72 -18.63 0.86
N LEU A 35 -8.35 -17.63 1.67
CA LEU A 35 -9.03 -16.35 1.77
C LEU A 35 -8.04 -15.18 1.63
N LEU A 36 -7.74 -14.83 0.38
CA LEU A 36 -6.82 -13.74 0.08
C LEU A 36 -7.49 -12.36 0.24
N GLY A 37 -6.71 -11.38 0.67
CA GLY A 37 -7.04 -9.96 0.62
C GLY A 37 -6.61 -9.34 -0.72
N TYR A 38 -7.34 -8.35 -1.20
CA TYR A 38 -7.01 -7.60 -2.40
C TYR A 38 -6.86 -6.12 -2.07
N ILE A 39 -5.76 -5.51 -2.51
CA ILE A 39 -5.47 -4.09 -2.35
C ILE A 39 -5.28 -3.49 -3.75
N SER A 40 -6.11 -2.50 -4.08
CA SER A 40 -5.97 -1.74 -5.32
C SER A 40 -4.80 -0.77 -5.26
N GLN A 41 -4.35 -0.31 -6.43
CA GLN A 41 -3.32 0.75 -6.51
C GLN A 41 -3.77 2.03 -5.82
N VAL A 42 -5.06 2.36 -5.91
CA VAL A 42 -5.64 3.53 -5.25
C VAL A 42 -5.53 3.40 -3.74
N VAL A 43 -5.89 2.25 -3.16
CA VAL A 43 -5.77 2.03 -1.71
C VAL A 43 -4.32 2.14 -1.25
N LEU A 44 -3.37 1.62 -2.04
CA LEU A 44 -1.94 1.74 -1.72
C LEU A 44 -1.48 3.20 -1.71
N VAL A 45 -1.90 3.98 -2.71
CA VAL A 45 -1.59 5.42 -2.82
C VAL A 45 -2.19 6.22 -1.67
N GLU A 46 -3.47 6.00 -1.36
CA GLU A 46 -4.15 6.69 -0.27
C GLU A 46 -3.53 6.35 1.08
N THR A 47 -3.16 5.08 1.29
CA THR A 47 -2.46 4.64 2.51
C THR A 47 -1.15 5.42 2.68
N VAL A 48 -0.30 5.48 1.66
CA VAL A 48 0.93 6.29 1.71
C VAL A 48 0.62 7.76 2.02
N TRP A 49 -0.37 8.34 1.34
CA TRP A 49 -0.76 9.73 1.55
C TRP A 49 -1.23 10.01 2.98
N VAL A 50 -2.09 9.16 3.54
CA VAL A 50 -2.59 9.26 4.92
C VAL A 50 -1.44 9.18 5.92
N PHE A 51 -0.53 8.21 5.77
CA PHE A 51 0.60 8.06 6.68
C PHE A 51 1.59 9.23 6.62
N VAL A 52 1.84 9.79 5.43
CA VAL A 52 2.67 11.01 5.29
C VAL A 52 1.98 12.23 5.89
N ARG A 53 0.70 12.45 5.57
CA ARG A 53 0.00 13.70 5.87
C ARG A 53 -0.56 13.75 7.28
N SER A 54 -1.21 12.68 7.73
CA SER A 54 -1.91 12.63 9.01
C SER A 54 -0.99 12.13 10.13
N TYR A 55 -0.28 11.02 9.90
CA TYR A 55 0.57 10.39 10.92
C TYR A 55 2.03 10.86 10.91
N LYS A 56 2.43 11.67 9.91
CA LYS A 56 3.80 12.19 9.74
C LYS A 56 4.87 11.09 9.75
N VAL A 57 4.54 9.90 9.28
CA VAL A 57 5.46 8.77 9.27
C VAL A 57 6.63 9.08 8.32
N PRO A 58 7.89 8.87 8.76
CA PRO A 58 9.05 9.09 7.91
C PRO A 58 9.01 8.20 6.65
N ARG A 59 9.49 8.74 5.53
CA ARG A 59 9.58 8.03 4.24
C ARG A 59 10.24 6.65 4.37
N ALA A 60 11.32 6.55 5.14
CA ALA A 60 12.03 5.29 5.36
C ALA A 60 11.14 4.22 6.02
N ALA A 61 10.36 4.59 7.04
CA ALA A 61 9.43 3.66 7.69
C ALA A 61 8.27 3.27 6.74
N LEU A 62 7.75 4.22 5.96
CA LEU A 62 6.72 3.93 4.97
C LEU A 62 7.19 2.96 3.90
N VAL A 63 8.45 3.08 3.47
CA VAL A 63 9.02 2.15 2.50
C VAL A 63 8.98 0.71 3.01
N GLU A 64 9.38 0.48 4.26
CA GLU A 64 9.35 -0.85 4.87
C GLU A 64 7.91 -1.39 5.03
N VAL A 65 6.95 -0.52 5.36
CA VAL A 65 5.53 -0.89 5.46
C VAL A 65 4.99 -1.32 4.09
N ILE A 66 5.21 -0.53 3.03
CA ILE A 66 4.72 -0.87 1.69
C ILE A 66 5.43 -2.12 1.13
N GLU A 67 6.72 -2.28 1.40
CA GLU A 67 7.45 -3.51 1.06
C GLU A 67 6.85 -4.74 1.75
N MET A 68 6.48 -4.62 3.02
CA MET A 68 5.82 -5.67 3.76
C MET A 68 4.45 -6.03 3.14
N LEU A 69 3.64 -5.05 2.75
CA LEU A 69 2.37 -5.32 2.06
C LEU A 69 2.57 -6.04 0.72
N LEU A 70 3.54 -5.60 -0.08
CA LEU A 70 3.83 -6.17 -1.40
C LEU A 70 4.38 -7.60 -1.36
N ARG A 71 4.99 -8.02 -0.23
CA ARG A 71 5.57 -9.37 -0.07
C ARG A 71 4.65 -10.35 0.68
N THR A 72 3.58 -9.87 1.31
CA THR A 72 2.64 -10.70 2.07
C THR A 72 1.86 -11.59 1.11
N ARG A 73 1.92 -12.92 1.32
CA ARG A 73 1.37 -13.91 0.39
C ARG A 73 -0.16 -13.91 0.38
N GLU A 74 -0.74 -13.57 1.51
CA GLU A 74 -2.18 -13.49 1.75
C GLU A 74 -2.78 -12.22 1.14
N LEU A 75 -1.94 -11.29 0.63
CA LEU A 75 -2.35 -10.06 -0.03
C LEU A 75 -2.03 -10.09 -1.53
N VAL A 76 -3.06 -9.85 -2.33
CA VAL A 76 -2.97 -9.63 -3.77
C VAL A 76 -2.98 -8.13 -4.03
N ILE A 77 -1.87 -7.59 -4.50
CA ILE A 77 -1.74 -6.17 -4.83
C ILE A 77 -1.95 -5.98 -6.35
N GLU A 78 -2.83 -5.05 -6.71
CA GLU A 78 -3.05 -4.66 -8.10
C GLU A 78 -1.77 -4.11 -8.74
N GLY A 79 -1.28 -4.78 -9.79
CA GLY A 79 -0.05 -4.39 -10.47
C GLY A 79 1.15 -4.32 -9.51
N ALA A 80 1.36 -5.38 -8.72
CA ALA A 80 2.43 -5.47 -7.73
C ALA A 80 3.81 -5.14 -8.31
N ASP A 81 4.09 -5.50 -9.56
CA ASP A 81 5.28 -5.15 -10.32
C ASP A 81 5.47 -3.63 -10.46
N VAL A 82 4.41 -2.91 -10.84
CA VAL A 82 4.38 -1.44 -10.86
C VAL A 82 4.61 -0.89 -9.45
N GLY A 83 3.99 -1.51 -8.44
CA GLY A 83 4.15 -1.18 -7.03
C GLY A 83 5.60 -1.25 -6.55
N TYR A 84 6.32 -2.33 -6.88
CA TYR A 84 7.74 -2.49 -6.55
C TYR A 84 8.62 -1.43 -7.24
N LEU A 85 8.38 -1.14 -8.53
CA LEU A 85 9.12 -0.10 -9.25
C LEU A 85 8.88 1.31 -8.66
N ALA A 86 7.63 1.60 -8.29
CA ALA A 86 7.26 2.84 -7.62
C ALA A 86 7.92 2.95 -6.25
N LEU A 87 7.90 1.87 -5.46
CA LEU A 87 8.54 1.81 -4.15
C LEU A 87 10.05 2.06 -4.23
N ALA A 88 10.74 1.46 -5.23
CA ALA A 88 12.17 1.69 -5.45
C ALA A 88 12.47 3.17 -5.73
N THR A 89 11.65 3.81 -6.57
CA THR A 89 11.79 5.25 -6.89
C THR A 89 11.48 6.13 -5.69
N PHE A 90 10.44 5.79 -4.92
CA PHE A 90 10.08 6.46 -3.69
C PHE A 90 11.19 6.34 -2.63
N ARG A 91 11.89 5.20 -2.56
CA ARG A 91 13.03 4.99 -1.66
C ARG A 91 14.24 5.84 -2.05
N SER A 92 14.58 5.91 -3.33
CA SER A 92 15.86 6.49 -3.80
C SER A 92 15.78 7.95 -4.26
N SER A 93 14.63 8.59 -4.17
CA SER A 93 14.42 9.97 -4.64
C SER A 93 13.42 10.74 -3.78
N ASN A 94 13.23 12.02 -4.09
CA ASN A 94 12.21 12.87 -3.47
C ASN A 94 10.84 12.78 -4.17
N ALA A 95 10.67 11.91 -5.17
CA ALA A 95 9.39 11.75 -5.86
C ALA A 95 8.30 11.22 -4.90
N ASP A 96 7.05 11.62 -5.11
CA ASP A 96 5.90 11.04 -4.42
C ASP A 96 5.61 9.62 -4.94
N PHE A 97 5.06 8.76 -4.08
CA PHE A 97 4.79 7.36 -4.44
C PHE A 97 3.78 7.25 -5.59
N SER A 98 2.70 8.03 -5.55
CA SER A 98 1.69 8.08 -6.62
C SER A 98 2.31 8.53 -7.95
N ASP A 99 3.20 9.52 -7.89
CA ASP A 99 3.88 10.04 -9.07
C ASP A 99 4.77 9.00 -9.73
N ALA A 100 5.48 8.21 -8.92
CA ALA A 100 6.29 7.09 -9.38
C ALA A 100 5.42 5.95 -9.94
N LEU A 101 4.31 5.62 -9.28
CA LEU A 101 3.37 4.59 -9.71
C LEU A 101 2.78 4.91 -11.09
N ILE A 102 2.33 6.15 -11.30
CA ILE A 102 1.83 6.63 -12.60
C ILE A 102 2.93 6.55 -13.67
N ALA A 103 4.16 6.95 -13.33
CA ALA A 103 5.27 6.96 -14.29
C ALA A 103 5.65 5.54 -14.74
N HIS A 104 5.75 4.59 -13.81
CA HIS A 104 6.09 3.20 -14.11
C HIS A 104 4.94 2.45 -14.75
N GLY A 105 3.70 2.66 -14.28
CA GLY A 105 2.50 2.06 -14.87
C GLY A 105 2.32 2.50 -16.32
N GLY A 106 2.47 3.80 -16.58
CA GLY A 106 2.49 4.34 -17.94
C GLY A 106 3.60 3.71 -18.79
N ARG A 107 4.83 3.63 -18.26
CA ARG A 107 5.96 3.06 -18.98
C ARG A 107 5.76 1.59 -19.35
N LEU A 108 5.24 0.78 -18.43
CA LEU A 108 4.92 -0.63 -18.68
C LEU A 108 3.79 -0.78 -19.70
N ALA A 109 2.86 0.17 -19.75
CA ALA A 109 1.83 0.25 -20.78
C ALA A 109 2.33 0.88 -22.12
N GLY A 110 3.60 1.28 -22.24
CA GLY A 110 4.17 1.88 -23.45
C GLY A 110 4.00 3.40 -23.57
N TYR A 111 3.53 4.07 -22.53
CA TYR A 111 3.29 5.52 -22.49
C TYR A 111 4.29 6.23 -21.56
N ARG A 112 4.50 7.53 -21.77
CA ARG A 112 5.31 8.37 -20.87
C ARG A 112 4.41 9.28 -20.06
N LYS A 113 4.73 9.45 -18.77
CA LYS A 113 4.15 10.50 -17.93
C LYS A 113 4.59 11.87 -18.47
N ARG A 114 3.65 12.82 -18.58
CA ARG A 114 3.92 14.22 -18.92
C ARG A 114 4.15 15.04 -17.67
#